data_AF-A0A813FN66-F1
#
_entry.id   AF-A0A813FN66-F1
#
_cell.length_a   1.000
_cell.length_b   1.000
_cell.length_c   1.000
_cell.angle_alpha   90.00
_cell.angle_beta   90.00
_cell.angle_gamma   90.00
#
_symmetry.space_group_name_H-M   'P 1'
#
loop_
_entity.id
_entity.type
_entity.pdbx_description
1 polymer ?
#
loop_
_entity_poly.entity_id
_entity_poly.type
_entity_poly.pdbx_seq_one_letter_code
_entity_poly.pdbx_strand_id
1 'polypeptide(L)'
;MSYPQIAPLPSYGWSRDVNCFDESRLVNGTVVGVLRYSPVIGAFHARNVTLHGGGSIDGQGQSWYDFCNAHRLLAGRPRLVEFNNCSEMRVHSLVLRDSPFWTVHVVYSNSVHISSLEIYAPENARNTDGVNADSSRDVLIEDCFIADGVTLKSGKDLPGIALGLPLENVLVRNITSPKNSLGGVAIGSEMSGGIRNVTVIDSRFHGEGG
;
A
#
# COMPACT_ATOMS: atom_id res chain seq x y z
N MET A 1 20.82 -9.70 2.66
CA MET A 1 19.50 -10.22 3.09
C MET A 1 18.94 -11.06 1.96
N SER A 2 18.63 -12.34 2.19
CA SER A 2 17.98 -13.22 1.21
C SER A 2 16.47 -13.17 1.39
N TYR A 3 15.85 -12.09 0.89
CA TYR A 3 14.39 -11.95 0.89
C TYR A 3 13.89 -12.14 -0.56
N PRO A 4 12.79 -12.88 -0.80
CA PRO A 4 12.30 -13.14 -2.16
C PRO A 4 12.00 -11.85 -2.95
N GLN A 5 12.50 -11.78 -4.19
CA GLN A 5 12.21 -10.69 -5.12
C GLN A 5 11.20 -11.15 -6.16
N ILE A 6 10.30 -10.24 -6.55
CA ILE A 6 9.26 -10.43 -7.56
C ILE A 6 9.28 -9.26 -8.54
N ALA A 7 8.61 -9.45 -9.68
CA ALA A 7 8.49 -8.44 -10.72
C ALA A 7 7.82 -7.14 -10.20
N PRO A 8 8.15 -5.98 -10.78
CA PRO A 8 7.41 -4.75 -10.52
C PRO A 8 5.93 -4.90 -10.87
N LEU A 9 5.10 -4.01 -10.30
CA LEU A 9 3.72 -3.88 -10.75
C LEU A 9 3.71 -3.35 -12.19
N PRO A 10 2.93 -3.96 -13.11
CA PRO A 10 2.86 -3.52 -14.50
C PRO A 10 2.50 -2.04 -14.66
N SER A 11 1.68 -1.48 -13.76
CA SER A 11 1.27 -0.06 -13.80
C SER A 11 2.29 0.91 -13.18
N TYR A 12 3.45 0.44 -12.71
CA TYR A 12 4.47 1.30 -12.08
C TYR A 12 5.80 1.29 -12.83
N GLY A 13 6.19 0.15 -13.41
CA GLY A 13 7.45 -0.03 -14.13
C GLY A 13 8.71 -0.05 -13.24
N TRP A 14 8.77 0.79 -12.22
CA TRP A 14 9.84 0.88 -11.21
C TRP A 14 9.24 1.01 -9.81
N SER A 15 10.02 0.64 -8.79
CA SER A 15 9.65 0.85 -7.39
C SER A 15 9.29 2.31 -7.06
N ARG A 16 8.31 2.49 -6.17
CA ARG A 16 7.94 3.80 -5.62
C ARG A 16 8.93 4.34 -4.57
N ASP A 17 9.76 3.45 -4.01
CA ASP A 17 10.85 3.75 -3.07
C ASP A 17 12.03 4.49 -3.73
N VAL A 18 11.76 5.61 -4.41
CA VAL A 18 12.80 6.47 -4.96
C VAL A 18 13.69 6.97 -3.81
N ASN A 19 15.01 7.03 -4.05
CA ASN A 19 16.04 7.35 -3.04
C ASN A 19 16.22 6.31 -1.93
N CYS A 20 15.90 5.04 -2.19
CA CYS A 20 16.34 3.91 -1.35
C CYS A 20 17.45 3.07 -2.00
N PHE A 21 17.86 3.42 -3.22
CA PHE A 21 18.76 2.64 -4.07
C PHE A 21 19.86 3.52 -4.66
N ASP A 22 20.98 2.90 -5.03
CA ASP A 22 21.97 3.45 -5.96
C ASP A 22 21.60 3.03 -7.38
N GLU A 23 20.85 3.87 -8.10
CA GLU A 23 20.31 3.56 -9.44
C GLU A 23 21.39 3.34 -10.53
N SER A 24 22.65 3.67 -10.24
CA SER A 24 23.77 3.34 -11.14
C SER A 24 24.18 1.86 -11.08
N ARG A 25 23.71 1.14 -10.04
CA ARG A 25 24.11 -0.24 -9.77
C ARG A 25 23.26 -1.25 -10.53
N LEU A 26 23.96 -2.24 -11.10
CA LEU A 26 23.37 -3.44 -11.68
C LEU A 26 23.60 -4.66 -10.77
N VAL A 27 22.58 -5.50 -10.62
CA VAL A 27 22.68 -6.82 -9.99
C VAL A 27 22.11 -7.85 -10.96
N ASN A 28 22.93 -8.82 -11.37
CA ASN A 28 22.57 -9.83 -12.38
C ASN A 28 21.97 -9.22 -13.66
N GLY A 29 22.52 -8.10 -14.13
CA GLY A 29 22.06 -7.40 -15.34
C GLY A 29 20.77 -6.58 -15.17
N THR A 30 20.20 -6.50 -13.97
CA THR A 30 19.01 -5.70 -13.66
C THR A 30 19.38 -4.47 -12.85
N VAL A 31 18.85 -3.30 -13.19
CA VAL A 31 19.02 -2.08 -12.40
C VAL A 31 18.32 -2.24 -11.05
N VAL A 32 18.99 -1.85 -9.97
CA VAL A 32 18.38 -1.90 -8.63
C VAL A 32 17.13 -1.03 -8.55
N GLY A 33 16.14 -1.46 -7.77
CA GLY A 33 14.86 -0.74 -7.65
C GLY A 33 13.83 -1.04 -8.75
N VAL A 34 14.21 -1.74 -9.83
CA VAL A 34 13.23 -2.26 -10.81
C VAL A 34 12.38 -3.38 -10.19
N LEU A 35 13.02 -4.34 -9.52
CA LEU A 35 12.32 -5.40 -8.80
C LEU A 35 11.77 -4.90 -7.47
N ARG A 36 10.89 -5.69 -6.85
CA ARG A 36 10.39 -5.47 -5.49
C ARG A 36 10.52 -6.73 -4.64
N TYR A 37 10.68 -6.58 -3.34
CA TYR A 37 10.57 -7.71 -2.42
C TYR A 37 9.10 -8.16 -2.30
N SER A 38 8.89 -9.47 -2.15
CA SER A 38 7.57 -10.06 -1.91
C SER A 38 6.90 -9.42 -0.69
N PRO A 39 5.56 -9.26 -0.66
CA PRO A 39 4.88 -8.83 0.57
C PRO A 39 5.11 -9.83 1.71
N VAL A 40 4.94 -9.37 2.97
CA VAL A 40 4.97 -10.24 4.15
C VAL A 40 3.80 -11.22 4.13
N ILE A 41 2.60 -10.72 3.81
CA ILE A 41 1.41 -11.52 3.51
C ILE A 41 0.91 -11.14 2.13
N GLY A 42 0.85 -12.11 1.22
CA GLY A 42 0.46 -11.87 -0.18
C GLY A 42 -0.57 -12.87 -0.68
N ALA A 43 -1.55 -12.38 -1.44
CA ALA A 43 -2.42 -13.20 -2.28
C ALA A 43 -2.37 -12.68 -3.71
N PHE A 44 -2.16 -13.59 -4.66
CA PHE A 44 -2.00 -13.28 -6.09
C PHE A 44 -2.96 -14.12 -6.92
N HIS A 45 -3.73 -13.49 -7.80
CA HIS A 45 -4.67 -14.18 -8.71
C HIS A 45 -5.66 -15.10 -7.97
N ALA A 46 -6.18 -14.64 -6.84
CA ALA A 46 -7.02 -15.43 -5.96
C ALA A 46 -8.47 -14.93 -5.91
N ARG A 47 -9.39 -15.81 -5.52
CA ARG A 47 -10.81 -15.49 -5.31
C ARG A 47 -11.25 -15.96 -3.94
N ASN A 48 -12.14 -15.22 -3.30
CA ASN A 48 -12.69 -15.54 -1.98
C ASN A 48 -11.60 -15.67 -0.90
N VAL A 49 -10.86 -14.57 -0.71
CA VAL A 49 -9.76 -14.50 0.26
C VAL A 49 -10.17 -13.66 1.46
N THR A 50 -10.07 -14.22 2.66
CA THR A 50 -10.34 -13.50 3.92
C THR A 50 -9.10 -13.52 4.81
N LEU A 51 -8.69 -12.36 5.29
CA LEU A 51 -7.67 -12.20 6.33
C LEU A 51 -8.32 -11.57 7.58
N HIS A 52 -8.40 -12.33 8.67
CA HIS A 52 -9.06 -11.90 9.92
C HIS A 52 -8.52 -12.66 11.14
N GLY A 53 -8.86 -12.23 12.36
CA GLY A 53 -8.60 -13.04 13.56
C GLY A 53 -8.43 -12.33 14.90
N GLY A 54 -8.57 -11.00 14.97
CA GLY A 54 -8.43 -10.20 16.20
C GLY A 54 -6.97 -10.01 16.66
N GLY A 55 -6.02 -10.69 16.03
CA GLY A 55 -4.60 -10.63 16.36
C GLY A 55 -3.85 -9.47 15.70
N SER A 56 -2.54 -9.46 15.92
CA SER A 56 -1.62 -8.45 15.38
C SER A 56 -0.67 -9.03 14.33
N ILE A 57 -0.39 -8.26 13.27
CA ILE A 57 0.68 -8.51 12.32
C ILE A 57 1.72 -7.39 12.45
N ASP A 58 2.94 -7.77 12.79
CA ASP A 58 4.09 -6.87 12.96
C ASP A 58 5.08 -7.06 11.81
N GLY A 59 5.31 -5.99 11.05
CA GLY A 59 6.19 -5.98 9.88
C GLY A 59 7.68 -5.88 10.18
N GLN A 60 8.07 -5.55 11.42
CA GLN A 60 9.46 -5.30 11.82
C GLN A 60 10.21 -4.34 10.87
N GLY A 61 9.53 -3.25 10.50
CA GLY A 61 9.93 -2.30 9.46
C GLY A 61 11.27 -1.59 9.69
N GLN A 62 11.75 -1.47 10.94
CA GLN A 62 12.92 -0.65 11.27
C GLN A 62 14.15 -0.96 10.41
N SER A 63 14.48 -2.24 10.24
CA SER A 63 15.62 -2.65 9.41
C SER A 63 15.48 -2.19 7.96
N TRP A 64 14.27 -2.21 7.41
CA TRP A 64 13.98 -1.75 6.05
C TRP A 64 14.13 -0.24 5.91
N TYR A 65 13.73 0.52 6.93
CA TYR A 65 13.92 1.97 6.96
C TYR A 65 15.41 2.32 6.97
N ASP A 66 16.19 1.65 7.82
CA ASP A 66 17.64 1.85 7.93
C ASP A 66 18.35 1.53 6.61
N PHE A 67 17.98 0.41 5.95
CA PHE A 67 18.53 0.06 4.65
C PHE A 67 18.14 1.03 3.54
N CYS A 68 16.89 1.51 3.51
CA CYS A 68 16.47 2.53 2.56
C CYS A 68 17.26 3.83 2.75
N ASN A 69 17.35 4.33 3.99
CA ASN A 69 18.06 5.58 4.31
C ASN A 69 19.56 5.49 3.98
N ALA A 70 20.14 4.29 4.11
CA ALA A 70 21.53 4.03 3.73
C ALA A 70 21.74 3.76 2.23
N HIS A 71 20.69 3.80 1.39
CA HIS A 71 20.71 3.44 -0.03
C HIS A 71 21.25 2.02 -0.30
N ARG A 72 20.94 1.07 0.60
CA ARG A 72 21.48 -0.30 0.58
C ARG A 72 20.50 -1.34 0.04
N LEU A 73 19.28 -0.96 -0.32
CA LEU A 73 18.31 -1.90 -0.86
C LEU A 73 18.65 -2.26 -2.31
N LEU A 74 18.25 -3.46 -2.73
CA LEU A 74 18.41 -3.92 -4.12
C LEU A 74 17.08 -3.88 -4.90
N ALA A 75 15.96 -3.85 -4.19
CA ALA A 75 14.60 -3.90 -4.72
C ALA A 75 13.66 -3.11 -3.80
N GLY A 76 12.50 -2.70 -4.33
CA GLY A 76 11.43 -2.03 -3.56
C GLY A 76 11.09 -2.75 -2.27
N ARG A 77 10.88 -1.99 -1.18
CA ARG A 77 10.56 -2.55 0.14
C ARG A 77 9.27 -3.38 0.06
N PRO A 78 9.16 -4.45 0.88
CA PRO A 78 7.96 -5.28 0.89
C PRO A 78 6.79 -4.51 1.49
N ARG A 79 5.58 -4.76 0.97
CA ARG A 79 4.35 -4.32 1.66
C ARG A 79 4.08 -5.26 2.83
N LEU A 80 3.37 -4.80 3.86
CA LEU A 80 2.94 -5.71 4.92
C LEU A 80 1.90 -6.70 4.41
N VAL A 81 0.84 -6.19 3.79
CA VAL A 81 -0.23 -6.99 3.20
C VAL A 81 -0.47 -6.54 1.76
N GLU A 82 -0.44 -7.47 0.81
CA GLU A 82 -0.75 -7.19 -0.60
C GLU A 82 -1.77 -8.19 -1.17
N PHE A 83 -2.82 -7.66 -1.80
CA PHE A 83 -3.75 -8.41 -2.62
C PHE A 83 -3.62 -7.93 -4.06
N ASN A 84 -3.20 -8.83 -4.94
CA ASN A 84 -2.91 -8.52 -6.33
C ASN A 84 -3.73 -9.39 -7.27
N ASN A 85 -4.54 -8.77 -8.14
CA ASN A 85 -5.47 -9.48 -9.01
C ASN A 85 -6.43 -10.40 -8.23
N CYS A 86 -6.98 -9.92 -7.11
CA CYS A 86 -7.89 -10.68 -6.26
C CYS A 86 -9.36 -10.30 -6.50
N SER A 87 -10.27 -11.22 -6.19
CA SER A 87 -11.72 -10.97 -6.21
C SER A 87 -12.41 -11.49 -4.95
N GLU A 88 -13.47 -10.81 -4.52
CA GLU A 88 -14.26 -11.18 -3.34
C GLU A 88 -13.38 -11.29 -2.09
N MET A 89 -12.70 -10.21 -1.74
CA MET A 89 -11.74 -10.21 -0.64
C MET A 89 -12.24 -9.44 0.59
N ARG A 90 -11.85 -9.93 1.76
CA ARG A 90 -12.17 -9.34 3.06
C ARG A 90 -10.93 -9.25 3.94
N VAL A 91 -10.69 -8.09 4.53
CA VAL A 91 -9.63 -7.90 5.54
C VAL A 91 -10.23 -7.18 6.72
N HIS A 92 -10.31 -7.86 7.87
CA HIS A 92 -10.96 -7.23 9.01
C HIS A 92 -10.50 -7.72 10.37
N SER A 93 -10.76 -6.89 11.39
CA SER A 93 -10.54 -7.21 12.80
C SER A 93 -9.08 -7.59 13.06
N LEU A 94 -8.14 -6.71 12.69
CA LEU A 94 -6.71 -6.93 12.85
C LEU A 94 -6.00 -5.66 13.28
N VAL A 95 -4.90 -5.84 14.01
CA VAL A 95 -3.95 -4.79 14.33
C VAL A 95 -2.73 -4.93 13.41
N LEU A 96 -2.38 -3.89 12.66
CA LEU A 96 -1.23 -3.87 11.75
C LEU A 96 -0.20 -2.85 12.24
N ARG A 97 1.05 -3.25 12.35
CA ARG A 97 2.13 -2.40 12.90
C ARG A 97 3.42 -2.51 12.10
N ASP A 98 4.17 -1.42 12.11
CA ASP A 98 5.57 -1.36 11.67
C ASP A 98 5.80 -1.95 10.27
N SER A 99 4.92 -1.59 9.34
CA SER A 99 5.00 -2.03 7.94
C SER A 99 6.30 -1.55 7.29
N PRO A 100 7.05 -2.40 6.58
CA PRO A 100 8.28 -1.98 5.89
C PRO A 100 8.08 -0.89 4.84
N PHE A 101 6.88 -0.80 4.26
CA PHE A 101 6.44 0.16 3.25
C PHE A 101 4.92 0.37 3.40
N TRP A 102 4.16 0.52 2.31
CA TRP A 102 2.70 0.51 2.33
C TRP A 102 2.12 -0.66 3.11
N THR A 103 1.15 -0.36 3.97
CA THR A 103 0.64 -1.31 4.96
C THR A 103 -0.34 -2.30 4.34
N VAL A 104 -1.49 -1.84 3.85
CA VAL A 104 -2.43 -2.66 3.07
C VAL A 104 -2.46 -2.15 1.64
N HIS A 105 -2.03 -2.96 0.68
CA HIS A 105 -2.08 -2.62 -0.75
C HIS A 105 -3.02 -3.56 -1.49
N VAL A 106 -4.10 -3.01 -2.01
CA VAL A 106 -5.05 -3.74 -2.86
C VAL A 106 -4.91 -3.23 -4.29
N VAL A 107 -4.45 -4.09 -5.19
CA VAL A 107 -4.10 -3.72 -6.56
C VAL A 107 -4.76 -4.65 -7.58
N TYR A 108 -5.32 -4.07 -8.65
CA TYR A 108 -6.01 -4.80 -9.74
C TYR A 108 -7.15 -5.72 -9.25
N SER A 109 -7.79 -5.37 -8.14
CA SER A 109 -8.74 -6.25 -7.46
C SER A 109 -10.17 -5.74 -7.54
N ASN A 110 -11.15 -6.62 -7.32
CA ASN A 110 -12.56 -6.28 -7.37
C ASN A 110 -13.35 -6.86 -6.19
N SER A 111 -14.41 -6.16 -5.77
CA SER A 111 -15.24 -6.54 -4.62
C SER A 111 -14.39 -6.69 -3.35
N VAL A 112 -13.88 -5.54 -2.88
CA VAL A 112 -12.93 -5.41 -1.79
C VAL A 112 -13.63 -4.84 -0.57
N HIS A 113 -13.52 -5.51 0.58
CA HIS A 113 -14.03 -5.01 1.85
C HIS A 113 -12.93 -5.02 2.91
N ILE A 114 -12.55 -3.83 3.37
CA ILE A 114 -11.60 -3.61 4.45
C ILE A 114 -12.35 -2.97 5.61
N SER A 115 -12.34 -3.60 6.78
CA SER A 115 -13.06 -3.05 7.93
C SER A 115 -12.44 -3.35 9.27
N SER A 116 -12.72 -2.54 10.29
CA SER A 116 -12.30 -2.82 11.68
C SER A 116 -10.80 -3.09 11.82
N LEU A 117 -9.97 -2.33 11.09
CA LEU A 117 -8.51 -2.39 11.21
C LEU A 117 -8.00 -1.31 12.15
N GLU A 118 -6.95 -1.64 12.89
CA GLU A 118 -6.13 -0.68 13.63
C GLU A 118 -4.72 -0.68 13.03
N ILE A 119 -4.35 0.40 12.34
CA ILE A 119 -3.07 0.54 11.66
C ILE A 119 -2.22 1.57 12.38
N TYR A 120 -1.01 1.18 12.77
CA TYR A 120 -0.02 2.03 13.42
C TYR A 120 1.28 2.06 12.62
N ALA A 121 1.86 3.26 12.51
CA ALA A 121 3.15 3.50 11.89
C ALA A 121 4.02 4.35 12.83
N PRO A 122 5.33 4.06 12.95
CA PRO A 122 6.28 4.92 13.66
C PRO A 122 6.41 6.29 12.99
N GLU A 123 6.60 7.36 13.77
CA GLU A 123 6.73 8.74 13.23
C GLU A 123 7.90 8.91 12.24
N ASN A 124 8.98 8.14 12.40
CA ASN A 124 10.14 8.17 11.52
C ASN A 124 10.02 7.21 10.32
N ALA A 125 8.92 6.47 10.19
CA ALA A 125 8.72 5.54 9.11
C ALA A 125 8.41 6.30 7.80
N ARG A 126 9.01 5.85 6.70
CA ARG A 126 8.81 6.45 5.39
C ARG A 126 7.87 5.58 4.55
N ASN A 127 6.84 6.20 3.98
CA ASN A 127 5.90 5.57 3.04
C ASN A 127 5.11 4.41 3.64
N THR A 128 4.59 4.60 4.85
CA THR A 128 3.80 3.63 5.61
C THR A 128 2.30 3.80 5.46
N ASP A 129 1.85 4.48 4.39
CA ASP A 129 0.45 4.67 3.98
C ASP A 129 -0.43 3.50 4.41
N GLY A 130 -1.49 3.78 5.17
CA GLY A 130 -2.26 2.76 5.87
C GLY A 130 -3.00 1.82 4.92
N VAL A 131 -3.90 2.36 4.10
CA VAL A 131 -4.60 1.58 3.07
C VAL A 131 -4.43 2.22 1.70
N ASN A 132 -3.92 1.45 0.75
CA ASN A 132 -3.66 1.85 -0.63
C ASN A 132 -4.62 1.07 -1.52
N ALA A 133 -5.65 1.74 -2.05
CA ALA A 133 -6.51 1.17 -3.09
C ALA A 133 -5.97 1.61 -4.46
N ASP A 134 -5.62 0.65 -5.30
CA ASP A 134 -4.89 0.90 -6.54
C ASP A 134 -5.51 0.15 -7.72
N SER A 135 -5.90 0.87 -8.77
CA SER A 135 -6.39 0.27 -10.03
C SER A 135 -7.44 -0.84 -9.80
N SER A 136 -8.31 -0.65 -8.82
CA SER A 136 -9.25 -1.65 -8.29
C SER A 136 -10.69 -1.15 -8.41
N ARG A 137 -11.69 -2.02 -8.20
CA ARG A 137 -13.09 -1.63 -8.33
C ARG A 137 -13.98 -2.19 -7.22
N ASP A 138 -15.02 -1.43 -6.90
CA ASP A 138 -16.03 -1.82 -5.90
C ASP A 138 -15.33 -2.05 -4.53
N VAL A 139 -14.77 -0.97 -4.00
CA VAL A 139 -13.90 -0.94 -2.81
C VAL A 139 -14.62 -0.25 -1.66
N LEU A 140 -14.78 -0.96 -0.54
CA LEU A 140 -15.30 -0.43 0.71
C LEU A 140 -14.22 -0.48 1.79
N ILE A 141 -13.90 0.68 2.37
CA ILE A 141 -13.00 0.84 3.53
C ILE A 141 -13.80 1.50 4.64
N GLU A 142 -14.00 0.81 5.77
CA GLU A 142 -14.85 1.32 6.84
C GLU A 142 -14.45 0.95 8.26
N ASP A 143 -14.86 1.76 9.23
CA ASP A 143 -14.73 1.44 10.66
C ASP A 143 -13.28 1.19 11.10
N CYS A 144 -12.32 1.92 10.54
CA CYS A 144 -10.89 1.71 10.79
C CYS A 144 -10.25 2.87 11.55
N PHE A 145 -9.25 2.53 12.36
CA PHE A 145 -8.26 3.47 12.88
C PHE A 145 -7.00 3.38 12.01
N ILE A 146 -6.66 4.45 11.27
CA ILE A 146 -5.64 4.41 10.20
C ILE A 146 -4.58 5.48 10.40
N ALA A 147 -3.36 5.07 10.78
CA ALA A 147 -2.15 5.90 10.63
C ALA A 147 -1.78 6.06 9.14
N ASP A 148 -1.21 7.22 8.79
CA ASP A 148 -0.77 7.60 7.43
C ASP A 148 -1.85 7.55 6.33
N GLY A 149 -3.11 7.44 6.73
CA GLY A 149 -4.27 7.66 5.88
C GLY A 149 -4.58 6.59 4.84
N VAL A 150 -5.57 6.91 4.01
CA VAL A 150 -5.99 6.11 2.85
C VAL A 150 -5.50 6.79 1.59
N THR A 151 -4.87 6.04 0.69
CA THR A 151 -4.41 6.55 -0.61
C THR A 151 -5.12 5.84 -1.75
N LEU A 152 -5.55 6.64 -2.72
CA LEU A 152 -6.29 6.19 -3.89
C LEU A 152 -5.40 6.38 -5.11
N LYS A 153 -5.04 5.29 -5.79
CA LYS A 153 -4.04 5.24 -6.86
C LYS A 153 -4.56 4.47 -8.08
N SER A 154 -3.90 4.65 -9.22
CA SER A 154 -4.18 3.90 -10.45
C SER A 154 -2.96 3.82 -11.38
N GLY A 155 -1.80 3.50 -10.81
CA GLY A 155 -0.55 3.42 -11.57
C GLY A 155 0.10 4.77 -11.86
N LYS A 156 1.36 4.69 -12.30
CA LYS A 156 2.28 5.82 -12.42
C LYS A 156 2.74 5.99 -13.87
N ASP A 157 2.74 7.24 -14.33
CA ASP A 157 3.28 7.72 -15.60
C ASP A 157 2.87 6.85 -16.80
N LEU A 158 3.79 6.64 -17.76
CA LEU A 158 3.55 5.85 -18.97
C LEU A 158 3.10 4.41 -18.67
N PRO A 159 3.68 3.66 -17.70
CA PRO A 159 3.17 2.34 -17.34
C PRO A 159 1.70 2.35 -16.89
N GLY A 160 1.30 3.34 -16.09
CA GLY A 160 -0.09 3.50 -15.65
C GLY A 160 -1.03 3.85 -16.81
N ILE A 161 -0.62 4.79 -17.69
CA ILE A 161 -1.37 5.14 -18.91
C ILE A 161 -1.53 3.92 -19.82
N ALA A 162 -0.44 3.17 -20.04
CA ALA A 162 -0.42 2.02 -20.94
C ALA A 162 -1.30 0.88 -20.43
N LEU A 163 -1.34 0.64 -19.11
CA LEU A 163 -2.23 -0.37 -18.54
C LEU A 163 -3.69 0.11 -18.54
N GLY A 164 -3.94 1.40 -18.30
CA GLY A 164 -5.25 2.03 -18.46
C GLY A 164 -6.34 1.52 -17.52
N LEU A 165 -5.96 0.94 -16.38
CA LEU A 165 -6.90 0.43 -15.37
C LEU A 165 -7.21 1.51 -14.33
N PRO A 166 -8.48 1.97 -14.23
CA PRO A 166 -8.84 2.98 -13.23
C PRO A 166 -9.04 2.37 -11.84
N LEU A 167 -9.02 3.23 -10.83
CA LEU A 167 -9.68 2.95 -9.55
C LEU A 167 -11.10 3.52 -9.58
N GLU A 168 -12.11 2.69 -9.33
CA GLU A 168 -13.51 3.13 -9.43
C GLU A 168 -14.45 2.50 -8.40
N ASN A 169 -15.53 3.23 -8.08
CA ASN A 169 -16.56 2.84 -7.11
C ASN A 169 -15.95 2.57 -5.73
N VAL A 170 -15.46 3.64 -5.11
CA VAL A 170 -14.78 3.60 -3.81
C VAL A 170 -15.65 4.31 -2.76
N LEU A 171 -15.93 3.62 -1.66
CA LEU A 171 -16.51 4.20 -0.47
C LEU A 171 -15.53 4.08 0.69
N VAL A 172 -15.13 5.22 1.24
CA VAL A 172 -14.37 5.33 2.49
C VAL A 172 -15.28 5.96 3.52
N ARG A 173 -15.55 5.27 4.63
CA ARG A 173 -16.41 5.82 5.69
C ARG A 173 -15.97 5.47 7.09
N ASN A 174 -16.36 6.29 8.07
CA ASN A 174 -16.05 6.03 9.48
C ASN A 174 -14.57 5.73 9.76
N ILE A 175 -13.67 6.50 9.17
CA ILE A 175 -12.23 6.41 9.41
C ILE A 175 -11.83 7.38 10.51
N THR A 176 -10.97 6.94 11.41
CA THR A 176 -10.31 7.81 12.40
C THR A 176 -8.81 7.76 12.19
N SER A 177 -8.15 8.92 12.03
CA SER A 177 -6.69 8.98 12.03
C SER A 177 -6.12 9.25 13.44
N PRO A 178 -4.94 8.73 13.77
CA PRO A 178 -4.19 9.15 14.96
C PRO A 178 -3.85 10.63 14.87
N LYS A 179 -3.70 11.27 16.04
CA LYS A 179 -3.07 12.59 16.15
C LYS A 179 -1.63 12.51 15.63
N ASN A 180 -1.14 13.61 15.04
CA ASN A 180 0.23 13.71 14.50
C ASN A 180 0.53 12.70 13.39
N SER A 181 -0.50 12.19 12.71
CA SER A 181 -0.32 11.43 11.48
C SER A 181 -0.56 12.34 10.28
N LEU A 182 0.02 11.99 9.14
CA LEU A 182 -0.35 12.54 7.83
C LEU A 182 -1.78 12.14 7.39
N GLY A 183 -2.61 11.67 8.34
CA GLY A 183 -3.81 10.89 8.12
C GLY A 183 -4.96 11.70 7.54
N GLY A 184 -5.38 11.29 6.34
CA GLY A 184 -6.49 11.80 5.57
C GLY A 184 -6.90 10.79 4.49
N VAL A 185 -7.58 11.25 3.45
CA VAL A 185 -7.72 10.52 2.19
C VAL A 185 -6.97 11.29 1.10
N ALA A 186 -5.97 10.67 0.49
CA ALA A 186 -5.19 11.26 -0.59
C ALA A 186 -5.54 10.59 -1.92
N ILE A 187 -5.66 11.39 -2.98
CA ILE A 187 -5.85 10.92 -4.35
C ILE A 187 -4.54 11.15 -5.11
N GLY A 188 -3.89 10.07 -5.55
CA GLY A 188 -2.62 10.09 -6.25
C GLY A 188 -1.37 10.01 -5.35
N SER A 189 -0.22 10.49 -5.79
CA SER A 189 0.03 11.12 -7.11
C SER A 189 0.06 10.14 -8.28
N GLU A 190 0.15 8.83 -8.03
CA GLU A 190 0.11 7.78 -9.06
C GLU A 190 -1.34 7.52 -9.48
N MET A 191 -1.89 8.36 -10.36
CA MET A 191 -3.30 8.34 -10.78
C MET A 191 -3.46 8.22 -12.32
N SER A 192 -2.45 7.69 -12.99
CA SER A 192 -2.33 7.73 -14.45
C SER A 192 -3.38 6.88 -15.20
N GLY A 193 -3.91 5.83 -14.56
CA GLY A 193 -5.02 5.01 -15.08
C GLY A 193 -6.41 5.63 -14.84
N GLY A 194 -6.48 6.75 -14.10
CA GLY A 194 -7.71 7.44 -13.74
C GLY A 194 -8.33 6.98 -12.41
N ILE A 195 -9.06 7.89 -11.76
CA ILE A 195 -9.75 7.65 -10.49
C ILE A 195 -11.14 8.31 -10.56
N ARG A 196 -12.21 7.57 -10.27
CA ARG A 196 -13.60 8.08 -10.36
C ARG A 196 -14.55 7.41 -9.39
N ASN A 197 -15.72 8.03 -9.17
CA ASN A 197 -16.77 7.53 -8.27
C ASN A 197 -16.25 7.23 -6.86
N VAL A 198 -15.63 8.23 -6.24
CA VAL A 198 -15.10 8.15 -4.88
C VAL A 198 -16.02 8.92 -3.94
N THR A 199 -16.42 8.28 -2.84
CA THR A 199 -17.15 8.91 -1.74
C THR A 199 -16.38 8.75 -0.45
N VAL A 200 -16.15 9.85 0.27
CA VAL A 200 -15.56 9.87 1.60
C VAL A 200 -16.55 10.54 2.55
N ILE A 201 -17.02 9.81 3.56
CA ILE A 201 -18.05 10.30 4.49
C ILE A 201 -17.74 9.90 5.94
N ASP A 202 -18.32 10.62 6.88
CA ASP A 202 -18.35 10.27 8.31
C ASP A 202 -16.98 9.98 8.95
N SER A 203 -15.91 10.63 8.46
CA SER A 203 -14.53 10.36 8.90
C SER A 203 -13.93 11.52 9.70
N ARG A 204 -13.07 11.20 10.66
CA ARG A 204 -12.40 12.14 11.57
C ARG A 204 -10.90 12.08 11.37
N PHE A 205 -10.34 13.16 10.83
CA PHE A 205 -8.91 13.28 10.57
C PHE A 205 -8.29 14.29 11.54
N HIS A 206 -7.43 13.81 12.43
CA HIS A 206 -6.65 14.65 13.33
C HIS A 206 -5.33 14.94 12.60
N GLY A 207 -5.26 16.07 11.88
CA GLY A 207 -4.05 16.47 11.15
C GLY A 207 -2.84 16.67 12.07
N GLU A 208 -1.66 16.94 11.47
CA GLU A 208 -0.48 17.37 12.20
C GLU A 208 -0.75 18.72 12.88
N GLY A 209 -1.10 18.67 14.17
CA GLY A 209 -1.25 19.86 14.99
C GLY A 209 0.10 20.22 15.60
N GLY A 210 0.66 21.35 15.18
CA GLY A 210 1.59 22.12 16.01
C GLY A 210 0.89 22.76 17.22
#